data_AF-A0A9N9CAN2-F1
#
_entry.id   AF-A0A9N9CAN2-F1
#
_cell.length_a   1.000
_cell.length_b   1.000
_cell.length_c   1.000
_cell.angle_alpha   90.00
_cell.angle_beta   90.00
_cell.angle_gamma   90.00
#
_symmetry.space_group_name_H-M   'P 1'
#
loop_
_entity.id
_entity.type
_entity.pdbx_description
1 polymer ?
#
loop_
_entity_poly.entity_id
_entity_poly.type
_entity_poly.pdbx_seq_one_letter_code
_entity_poly.pdbx_strand_id
1 'polypeptide(L)'
;MSLQPDFLEQRSLLEEAVINARHIFECYPKFHCECNFIKRYWGFTKQEARRLCNYNYKDLVNFVPEVLKSVAVTTIRKFSYKSWRYMDAYDKGLKGVAAE
;
A
#
# COMPACT_ATOMS: atom_id res chain seq x y z
N MET A 1 -31.24 -6.85 8.69
CA MET A 1 -30.26 -7.91 9.02
C MET A 1 -28.86 -7.34 9.22
N SER A 2 -28.24 -6.64 8.26
CA SER A 2 -26.85 -6.14 8.38
C SER A 2 -26.59 -5.03 9.42
N LEU A 3 -27.63 -4.53 10.10
CA LEU A 3 -27.53 -3.46 11.11
C LEU A 3 -27.76 -3.98 12.54
N GLN A 4 -27.87 -5.30 12.73
CA GLN A 4 -27.96 -5.83 14.08
C GLN A 4 -26.59 -5.69 14.79
N PRO A 5 -26.58 -5.44 16.11
CA PRO A 5 -25.35 -5.11 16.84
C PRO A 5 -24.27 -6.21 16.75
N ASP A 6 -24.69 -7.47 16.77
CA ASP A 6 -23.81 -8.64 16.65
C ASP A 6 -23.05 -8.67 15.31
N PHE A 7 -23.69 -8.30 14.20
CA PHE A 7 -23.01 -8.20 12.91
C PHE A 7 -22.08 -6.99 12.80
N LEU A 8 -22.36 -5.90 13.52
CA LEU A 8 -21.51 -4.71 13.55
C LEU A 8 -20.27 -4.90 14.44
N GLU A 9 -20.42 -5.68 15.50
CA GLU A 9 -19.35 -6.00 16.45
C GLU A 9 -18.48 -7.18 16.00
N GLN A 10 -18.97 -8.00 15.06
CA GLN A 10 -18.23 -9.14 14.55
C GLN A 10 -17.02 -8.69 13.72
N ARG A 11 -15.83 -9.06 14.20
CA ARG A 11 -14.58 -8.90 13.44
C ARG A 11 -14.55 -9.82 12.25
N SER A 12 -13.86 -9.40 11.20
CA SER A 12 -13.64 -10.27 10.04
C SER A 12 -12.66 -11.39 10.38
N LEU A 13 -12.79 -12.55 9.71
CA LEU A 13 -11.84 -13.66 9.84
C LEU A 13 -10.39 -13.22 9.58
N LEU A 14 -10.19 -12.27 8.65
CA LEU A 14 -8.87 -11.72 8.34
C LEU A 14 -8.33 -10.87 9.49
N GLU A 15 -9.17 -10.01 10.06
CA GLU A 15 -8.80 -9.17 11.21
C GLU A 15 -8.42 -10.04 12.42
N GLU A 16 -9.21 -11.07 12.73
CA GLU A 16 -8.89 -12.01 13.80
C GLU A 16 -7.56 -12.74 13.55
N ALA A 17 -7.34 -13.24 12.34
CA ALA A 17 -6.09 -13.92 11.97
C ALA A 17 -4.86 -13.01 12.13
N VAL A 18 -4.96 -11.75 11.70
CA VAL A 18 -3.87 -10.75 11.81
C VAL A 18 -3.59 -10.40 13.27
N ILE A 19 -4.63 -10.15 14.08
CA ILE A 19 -4.49 -9.83 15.50
C ILE A 19 -3.92 -11.03 16.28
N ASN A 20 -4.40 -12.25 16.01
CA ASN A 20 -3.89 -13.48 16.64
C ASN A 20 -2.41 -13.73 16.31
N ALA A 21 -1.94 -13.31 15.13
CA ALA A 21 -0.53 -13.32 14.75
C ALA A 21 0.29 -12.17 15.38
N ARG A 22 -0.30 -11.36 16.28
CA ARG A 22 0.33 -10.18 16.91
C ARG A 22 0.71 -9.07 15.92
N HIS A 23 -0.04 -8.95 14.84
CA HIS A 23 0.12 -7.88 13.86
C HIS A 23 -0.97 -6.82 14.00
N ILE A 24 -0.71 -5.63 13.44
CA ILE A 24 -1.67 -4.53 13.40
C ILE A 24 -2.54 -4.71 12.15
N PHE A 25 -3.85 -4.68 12.34
CA PHE A 25 -4.81 -4.67 11.25
C PHE A 25 -5.16 -3.22 10.87
N GLU A 26 -4.46 -2.67 9.88
CA GLU A 26 -4.70 -1.31 9.39
C GLU A 26 -5.70 -1.28 8.23
N CYS A 27 -6.79 -0.53 8.41
CA CYS A 27 -7.78 -0.29 7.36
C CYS A 27 -7.47 1.01 6.61
N TYR A 28 -7.43 0.94 5.29
CA TYR A 28 -7.28 2.12 4.42
C TYR A 28 -8.65 2.63 3.96
N PRO A 29 -8.81 3.96 3.73
CA PRO A 29 -10.04 4.49 3.17
C PRO A 29 -10.35 3.88 1.80
N LYS A 30 -11.63 3.58 1.55
CA LYS A 30 -12.06 2.98 0.29
C LYS A 30 -11.81 3.94 -0.88
N PHE A 31 -11.28 3.42 -1.98
CA PHE A 31 -10.93 4.17 -3.20
C PHE A 31 -9.76 5.16 -3.07
N HIS A 32 -9.02 5.13 -1.95
CA HIS A 32 -7.86 6.00 -1.71
C HIS A 32 -6.55 5.20 -1.71
N CYS A 33 -6.16 4.71 -2.88
CA CYS A 33 -5.00 3.82 -2.99
C CYS A 33 -3.66 4.51 -2.69
N GLU A 34 -3.60 5.83 -2.80
CA GLU A 34 -2.48 6.72 -2.50
C GLU A 34 -2.13 6.77 -1.00
N CYS A 35 -3.09 6.45 -0.13
CA CYS A 35 -2.86 6.30 1.31
C CYS A 35 -2.05 5.03 1.63
N ASN A 36 -1.93 4.08 0.70
CA ASN A 36 -1.11 2.89 0.86
C ASN A 36 0.24 3.06 0.15
N PHE A 37 1.32 3.25 0.92
CA PHE A 37 2.65 3.51 0.38
C PHE A 37 3.21 2.38 -0.48
N ILE A 38 2.70 1.14 -0.33
CA ILE A 38 3.11 0.00 -1.15
C ILE A 38 2.83 0.24 -2.64
N LYS A 39 1.83 1.06 -2.98
CA LYS A 39 1.54 1.42 -4.38
C LYS A 39 2.69 2.19 -5.01
N ARG A 40 3.32 3.10 -4.27
CA ARG A 40 4.49 3.86 -4.73
C ARG A 40 5.72 2.96 -4.83
N TYR A 41 5.91 2.08 -3.86
CA TYR A 41 6.97 1.09 -3.87
C TYR A 41 6.91 0.17 -5.11
N TRP A 42 5.73 -0.37 -5.42
CA TRP A 42 5.51 -1.15 -6.65
C TRP A 42 5.63 -0.31 -7.92
N GLY A 43 5.19 0.95 -7.90
CA GLY A 43 5.35 1.87 -9.02
C GLY A 43 6.83 2.11 -9.38
N PHE A 44 7.65 2.40 -8.37
CA PHE A 44 9.11 2.53 -8.51
C PHE A 44 9.74 1.24 -9.02
N THR A 45 9.43 0.12 -8.37
CA THR A 45 9.96 -1.21 -8.75
C THR A 45 9.65 -1.53 -10.20
N LYS A 46 8.40 -1.29 -10.61
CA LYS A 46 7.97 -1.48 -11.99
C LYS A 46 8.77 -0.57 -12.92
N GLN A 47 8.97 0.70 -12.60
CA GLN A 47 9.75 1.61 -13.45
C GLN A 47 11.21 1.12 -13.63
N GLU A 48 11.87 0.73 -12.55
CA GLU A 48 13.27 0.27 -12.61
C GLU A 48 13.39 -1.08 -13.31
N ALA A 49 12.52 -2.05 -13.00
CA ALA A 49 12.53 -3.35 -13.68
C ALA A 49 12.38 -3.19 -15.21
N ARG A 50 11.54 -2.24 -15.65
CA ARG A 50 11.34 -1.93 -17.08
C ARG A 50 12.56 -1.31 -17.75
N ARG A 51 13.43 -0.62 -17.01
CA ARG A 51 14.71 -0.08 -17.54
C ARG A 51 15.76 -1.17 -17.70
N LEU A 52 15.71 -2.19 -16.85
CA LEU A 52 16.71 -3.25 -16.79
C LEU A 52 16.37 -4.48 -17.65
N CYS A 53 15.09 -4.72 -17.95
CA CYS A 53 14.65 -5.93 -18.64
C CYS A 53 14.04 -5.67 -20.02
N ASN A 54 14.14 -6.67 -20.89
CA ASN A 54 13.53 -6.70 -22.22
C ASN A 54 12.05 -7.14 -22.20
N TYR A 55 11.39 -7.12 -21.04
CA TYR A 55 10.00 -7.56 -20.84
C TYR A 55 9.67 -9.02 -21.23
N ASN A 56 10.67 -9.87 -21.44
CA ASN A 56 10.40 -11.31 -21.47
C ASN A 56 10.12 -11.82 -20.05
N TYR A 57 9.32 -12.88 -19.95
CA TYR A 57 8.90 -13.41 -18.65
C TYR A 57 10.08 -13.85 -17.78
N LYS A 58 11.08 -14.50 -18.38
CA LYS A 58 12.26 -15.01 -17.67
C LYS A 58 13.04 -13.90 -16.98
N ASP A 59 13.26 -12.79 -17.66
CA ASP A 59 13.95 -11.62 -17.14
C ASP A 59 13.12 -10.95 -16.06
N LEU A 60 11.80 -10.83 -16.24
CA LEU A 60 10.91 -10.26 -15.21
C LEU A 60 10.96 -11.05 -13.89
N VAL A 61 10.98 -12.39 -13.96
CA VAL A 61 11.12 -13.25 -12.77
C VAL A 61 12.43 -12.98 -12.02
N ASN A 62 13.50 -12.62 -12.72
CA ASN A 62 14.80 -12.35 -12.11
C ASN A 62 14.93 -10.91 -11.61
N PHE A 63 14.58 -9.91 -12.43
CA PHE A 63 14.82 -8.51 -12.13
C PHE A 63 13.83 -7.91 -11.12
N VAL A 64 12.57 -8.34 -11.10
CA VAL A 64 11.59 -7.77 -10.15
C VAL A 64 12.03 -8.00 -8.69
N PRO A 65 12.40 -9.22 -8.26
CA PRO A 65 12.94 -9.44 -6.91
C PRO A 65 14.23 -8.69 -6.61
N GLU A 66 15.12 -8.55 -7.60
CA GLU A 66 16.38 -7.82 -7.45
C GLU A 66 16.15 -6.33 -7.19
N VAL A 67 15.28 -5.71 -8.00
CA VAL A 67 14.89 -4.30 -7.84
C VAL A 67 14.18 -4.08 -6.51
N LEU A 68 13.28 -4.98 -6.10
CA LEU A 68 12.62 -4.88 -4.79
C LEU A 68 13.65 -4.83 -3.65
N LYS A 69 14.67 -5.70 -3.69
CA LYS A 69 15.74 -5.73 -2.68
C LYS A 69 16.66 -4.52 -2.73
N SER A 70 16.81 -3.88 -3.89
CA SER A 70 17.71 -2.74 -4.07
C SER A 70 17.11 -1.41 -3.59
N VAL A 71 15.81 -1.35 -3.33
CA VAL A 71 15.16 -0.11 -2.86
C VAL A 71 15.65 0.23 -1.45
N ALA A 72 16.38 1.34 -1.34
CA ALA A 72 16.87 1.83 -0.06
C ALA A 72 15.72 2.10 0.93
N VAL A 73 15.93 1.76 2.20
CA VAL A 73 14.97 2.01 3.31
C VAL A 73 14.59 3.49 3.40
N THR A 74 15.53 4.40 3.11
CA THR A 74 15.27 5.85 3.04
C THR A 74 14.22 6.21 1.99
N THR A 75 14.23 5.53 0.85
CA THR A 75 13.24 5.70 -0.22
C THR A 75 11.87 5.14 0.19
N ILE A 76 11.86 3.96 0.83
CA ILE A 76 10.62 3.37 1.37
C ILE A 76 9.98 4.31 2.41
N ARG A 77 10.78 4.89 3.31
CA ARG A 77 10.30 5.90 4.28
C ARG A 77 9.71 7.12 3.59
N LYS A 78 10.32 7.63 2.52
CA LYS A 78 9.76 8.75 1.73
C LYS A 78 8.39 8.40 1.13
N PHE A 79 8.21 7.17 0.65
CA PHE A 79 6.91 6.71 0.16
C PHE A 79 5.86 6.69 1.28
N SER A 80 6.22 6.19 2.45
CA SER A 80 5.36 6.21 3.64
C SER A 80 4.96 7.64 4.01
N TYR A 81 5.92 8.55 4.17
CA TYR A 81 5.62 9.95 4.47
C TYR A 81 4.70 10.61 3.44
N LYS A 82 4.86 10.31 2.15
CA LYS A 82 3.97 10.84 1.11
C LYS A 82 2.54 10.33 1.28
N SER A 83 2.34 9.05 1.60
CA SER A 83 1.02 8.51 1.92
C SER A 83 0.39 9.14 3.17
N TRP A 84 1.19 9.43 4.20
CA TRP A 84 0.74 10.19 5.36
C TRP A 84 0.27 11.60 5.01
N ARG A 85 0.95 12.28 4.08
CA ARG A 85 0.51 13.59 3.59
C ARG A 85 -0.83 13.54 2.86
N TYR A 86 -1.12 12.47 2.12
CA TYR A 86 -2.45 12.27 1.55
C TYR A 86 -3.51 12.10 2.63
N MET A 87 -3.24 11.28 3.65
CA MET A 87 -4.16 11.09 4.77
C MET A 87 -4.46 12.40 5.49
N ASP A 88 -3.43 13.20 5.79
CA ASP A 88 -3.57 14.55 6.39
C ASP A 88 -4.37 15.51 5.48
N ALA A 89 -4.14 15.47 4.17
CA ALA A 89 -4.89 16.28 3.21
C ALA A 89 -6.38 15.88 3.16
N TYR A 90 -6.68 14.58 3.18
CA TYR A 90 -8.05 14.08 3.20
C TYR A 90 -8.77 14.40 4.51
N ASP A 91 -8.08 14.32 5.65
CA ASP A 91 -8.62 14.71 6.95
C ASP A 91 -9.02 16.20 6.96
N LYS A 92 -8.26 17.04 6.24
CA LYS A 92 -8.57 18.46 6.00
C LYS A 92 -9.64 18.70 4.93
N GLY A 93 -10.22 17.64 4.36
CA GLY A 93 -11.28 17.73 3.35
C GLY A 93 -10.81 18.04 1.92
N LEU A 94 -9.49 18.03 1.65
CA LEU A 94 -8.95 18.22 0.30
C LEU A 94 -9.23 16.98 -0.57
N LYS A 95 -9.41 17.16 -1.88
CA LYS A 95 -9.75 16.08 -2.82
C LYS A 95 -8.97 16.18 -4.13
N GLY A 96 -8.73 15.04 -4.76
CA GLY A 96 -8.10 14.95 -6.09
C GLY A 96 -6.73 15.63 -6.12
N VAL A 97 -6.50 16.49 -7.12
CA VAL A 97 -5.26 17.25 -7.31
C VAL A 97 -4.91 18.12 -6.09
N ALA A 98 -5.90 18.58 -5.32
CA ALA A 98 -5.64 19.39 -4.13
C ALA A 98 -4.99 18.60 -2.98
N ALA A 99 -5.04 17.26 -3.01
CA ALA A 99 -4.39 16.39 -2.03
C ALA A 99 -3.00 15.91 -2.47
N GLU A 100 -2.63 16.11 -3.75
CA GLU A 100 -1.36 15.68 -4.34
C GLU A 100 -0.23 16.70 -4.16
#